data_AF-A0A2E3IX17-F1
#
_entry.id   AF-A0A2E3IX17-F1
#
_cell.length_a   1.000
_cell.length_b   1.000
_cell.length_c   1.000
_cell.angle_alpha   90.00
_cell.angle_beta   90.00
_cell.angle_gamma   90.00
#
_symmetry.space_group_name_H-M   'P 1'
#
loop_
_entity.id
_entity.type
_entity.pdbx_description
1 polymer ?
#
loop_
_entity_poly.entity_id
_entity_poly.type
_entity_poly.pdbx_seq_one_letter_code
_entity_poly.pdbx_strand_id
1 'polypeptide(L)'
;MTLLEPSGSHREDPEWHPAIGRRKESGEVLLEVLGELSIFDMLTWQELSRLARIVHKRHFVSGEEVLRPGVPRSGVFIIQTGSVDVVRTRENGSSVVVGNLGPGELLGEFSLVDDSPRSTSIVAAESSGLVGFFRPDLMDLVQTDPQLGFKIFYRVSQILTSHLREDIERLRRVRAALRGV
;
A
#
# COMPACT_ATOMS: atom_id res chain seq x y z
N MET A 1 18.00 -7.70 31.41
CA MET A 1 18.64 -7.12 30.21
C MET A 1 18.76 -8.25 29.20
N THR A 2 17.63 -8.56 28.55
CA THR A 2 17.52 -9.73 27.67
C THR A 2 17.82 -9.27 26.25
N LEU A 3 18.89 -9.83 25.70
CA LEU A 3 19.37 -9.60 24.34
C LEU A 3 18.29 -10.03 23.34
N LEU A 4 17.83 -9.10 22.52
CA LEU A 4 17.03 -9.40 21.33
C LEU A 4 17.97 -9.97 20.28
N GLU A 5 17.77 -11.24 19.92
CA GLU A 5 18.44 -11.84 18.76
C GLU A 5 17.98 -11.16 17.46
N PRO A 6 18.86 -11.05 16.45
CA PRO A 6 18.51 -10.43 15.18
C PRO A 6 17.55 -11.35 14.42
N SER A 7 16.32 -10.86 14.20
CA SER A 7 15.24 -11.54 13.50
C SER A 7 15.53 -11.68 12.00
N GLY A 8 16.34 -12.66 11.62
CA GLY A 8 16.42 -13.15 10.25
C GLY A 8 15.40 -14.24 9.98
N SER A 9 14.23 -13.90 9.39
CA SER A 9 13.44 -14.76 8.47
C SER A 9 12.01 -14.24 8.22
N HIS A 10 11.84 -13.12 7.49
CA HIS A 10 10.50 -12.64 7.09
C HIS A 10 10.31 -12.50 5.57
N ARG A 11 11.10 -13.22 4.76
CA ARG A 11 11.14 -13.05 3.30
C ARG A 11 9.91 -13.53 2.51
N GLU A 12 8.89 -14.10 3.15
CA GLU A 12 7.85 -14.85 2.44
C GLU A 12 6.47 -14.73 3.15
N ASP A 13 5.58 -13.87 2.63
CA ASP A 13 4.19 -13.69 3.11
C ASP A 13 3.24 -14.68 2.38
N PRO A 14 2.46 -15.53 3.10
CA PRO A 14 1.48 -16.44 2.50
C PRO A 14 0.31 -15.83 1.75
N GLU A 15 -0.11 -14.63 2.11
CA GLU A 15 -1.16 -13.94 1.37
C GLU A 15 -0.58 -13.43 0.06
N TRP A 16 0.62 -12.84 0.09
CA TRP A 16 1.34 -12.38 -1.11
C TRP A 16 2.28 -13.45 -1.71
N HIS A 17 2.03 -14.72 -1.42
CA HIS A 17 2.73 -15.84 -2.03
C HIS A 17 2.19 -16.09 -3.44
N PRO A 18 3.05 -16.40 -4.43
CA PRO A 18 2.62 -16.65 -5.79
C PRO A 18 1.94 -18.02 -5.86
N ALA A 19 0.68 -18.11 -5.44
CA ALA A 19 -0.11 -19.33 -5.59
C ALA A 19 -0.40 -19.67 -7.07
N ILE A 20 -0.08 -18.77 -8.02
CA ILE A 20 -0.05 -19.06 -9.45
C ILE A 20 1.19 -18.38 -10.07
N GLY A 21 2.20 -19.19 -10.42
CA GLY A 21 3.28 -18.80 -11.31
C GLY A 21 4.36 -17.89 -10.72
N ARG A 22 5.34 -18.50 -10.04
CA ARG A 22 6.62 -17.86 -9.68
C ARG A 22 7.41 -17.52 -10.95
N ARG A 23 7.06 -16.46 -11.68
CA ARG A 23 8.02 -15.83 -12.60
C ARG A 23 8.78 -14.80 -11.78
N LYS A 24 9.99 -15.18 -11.37
CA LYS A 24 10.99 -14.26 -10.84
C LYS A 24 11.32 -13.31 -12.00
N GLU A 25 10.56 -12.24 -12.15
CA GLU A 25 10.85 -11.20 -13.13
C GLU A 25 12.26 -10.68 -12.85
N SER A 26 13.04 -10.46 -13.91
CA SER A 26 14.38 -9.90 -13.82
C SER A 26 14.31 -8.60 -13.01
N GLY A 27 15.26 -8.37 -12.08
CA GLY A 27 15.27 -7.16 -11.25
C GLY A 27 15.19 -5.86 -12.05
N GLU A 28 15.62 -5.88 -13.31
CA GLU A 28 15.48 -4.78 -14.28
C GLU A 28 14.02 -4.42 -14.57
N VAL A 29 13.12 -5.40 -14.76
CA VAL A 29 11.69 -5.16 -15.03
C VAL A 29 11.00 -4.53 -13.83
N LEU A 30 11.35 -4.94 -12.60
CA LEU A 30 10.80 -4.30 -11.40
C LEU A 30 11.28 -2.85 -11.26
N LEU A 31 12.53 -2.56 -11.62
CA LEU A 31 13.08 -1.21 -11.55
C LEU A 31 12.42 -0.26 -12.56
N GLU A 32 12.15 -0.74 -13.77
CA GLU A 32 11.37 0.00 -14.76
C GLU A 32 9.98 0.34 -14.21
N VAL A 33 9.27 -0.66 -13.67
CA VAL A 33 7.96 -0.46 -13.05
C VAL A 33 8.01 0.55 -11.92
N LEU A 34 9.00 0.45 -11.02
CA LEU A 34 9.12 1.39 -9.91
C LEU A 34 9.48 2.80 -10.38
N GLY A 35 10.25 2.94 -11.47
CA GLY A 35 10.61 4.22 -12.06
C GLY A 35 9.43 4.94 -12.74
N GLU A 36 8.38 4.22 -13.14
CA GLU A 36 7.15 4.80 -13.72
C GLU A 36 6.18 5.33 -12.66
N LEU A 37 6.31 4.90 -11.41
CA LEU A 37 5.38 5.26 -10.34
C LEU A 37 5.77 6.61 -9.73
N SER A 38 4.89 7.60 -9.85
CA SER A 38 5.12 8.97 -9.36
C SER A 38 5.37 9.09 -7.85
N ILE A 39 5.06 8.05 -7.08
CA ILE A 39 5.41 7.97 -5.65
C ILE A 39 6.94 7.85 -5.45
N PHE A 40 7.69 7.39 -6.45
CA PHE A 40 9.12 7.18 -6.35
C PHE A 40 9.96 8.21 -7.13
N ASP A 41 9.35 9.28 -7.66
CA ASP A 41 10.04 10.33 -8.44
C ASP A 41 11.19 11.04 -7.69
N MET A 42 11.18 11.01 -6.35
CA MET A 42 12.25 11.60 -5.53
C MET A 42 13.47 10.67 -5.35
N LEU A 43 13.38 9.43 -5.84
CA LEU A 43 14.39 8.41 -5.68
C LEU A 43 15.33 8.39 -6.89
N THR A 44 16.63 8.32 -6.64
CA THR A 44 17.61 8.03 -7.68
C THR A 44 17.50 6.57 -8.13
N TRP A 45 18.04 6.24 -9.29
CA TRP A 45 18.13 4.84 -9.74
C TRP A 45 18.81 3.90 -8.74
N GLN A 46 19.79 4.39 -7.98
CA GLN A 46 20.47 3.63 -6.93
C GLN A 46 19.58 3.44 -5.69
N GLU A 47 18.74 4.41 -5.38
CA GLU A 47 17.73 4.33 -4.32
C GLU A 47 16.59 3.38 -4.72
N LEU A 48 16.08 3.48 -5.95
CA LEU A 48 15.13 2.53 -6.53
C LEU A 48 15.66 1.09 -6.49
N SER A 49 16.93 0.90 -6.85
CA SER A 49 17.61 -0.41 -6.76
C SER A 49 17.65 -0.98 -5.36
N ARG A 50 17.79 -0.13 -4.33
CA ARG A 50 17.74 -0.55 -2.93
C ARG A 50 16.32 -0.85 -2.48
N LEU A 51 15.36 0.00 -2.84
CA LEU A 51 13.93 -0.19 -2.55
C LEU A 51 13.39 -1.48 -3.20
N ALA A 52 13.76 -1.78 -4.45
CA ALA A 52 13.34 -2.97 -5.17
C ALA A 52 13.67 -4.29 -4.44
N ARG A 53 14.63 -4.28 -3.50
CA ARG A 53 14.99 -5.46 -2.69
C ARG A 53 13.96 -5.80 -1.62
N ILE A 54 13.11 -4.85 -1.24
CA ILE A 54 12.05 -5.01 -0.24
C ILE A 54 10.64 -4.90 -0.85
N VAL A 55 10.55 -4.65 -2.17
CA VAL A 55 9.27 -4.56 -2.87
C VAL A 55 8.81 -5.93 -3.31
N HIS A 56 7.53 -6.18 -3.11
CA HIS A 56 6.77 -7.32 -3.61
C HIS A 56 5.86 -6.87 -4.74
N LYS A 57 5.71 -7.71 -5.77
CA LYS A 57 4.75 -7.52 -6.86
C LYS A 57 3.78 -8.69 -6.86
N ARG A 58 2.49 -8.43 -7.04
CA ARG A 58 1.47 -9.47 -7.14
C ARG A 58 0.38 -9.05 -8.12
N HIS A 59 -0.12 -10.05 -8.85
CA HIS A 59 -1.31 -9.91 -9.68
C HIS A 59 -2.50 -10.56 -8.98
N PHE A 60 -3.65 -9.92 -9.09
CA PHE A 60 -4.92 -10.31 -8.51
C PHE A 60 -5.94 -10.47 -9.63
N VAL A 61 -6.77 -11.51 -9.55
CA VAL A 61 -7.93 -11.66 -10.45
C VAL A 61 -9.12 -10.87 -9.92
N SER A 62 -10.08 -10.53 -10.79
CA SER A 62 -11.32 -9.84 -10.37
C SER A 62 -12.03 -10.62 -9.26
N GLY A 63 -12.47 -9.91 -8.22
CA GLY A 63 -13.09 -10.44 -7.01
C GLY A 63 -12.11 -10.96 -5.96
N GLU A 64 -10.81 -11.01 -6.23
CA GLU A 64 -9.81 -11.46 -5.26
C GLU A 64 -9.57 -10.41 -4.16
N GLU A 65 -9.53 -10.85 -2.91
CA GLU A 65 -9.23 -9.96 -1.79
C GLU A 65 -7.75 -9.57 -1.78
N VAL A 66 -7.49 -8.28 -1.90
CA VAL A 66 -6.16 -7.70 -1.85
C VAL A 66 -5.72 -7.47 -0.41
N LEU A 67 -6.62 -6.90 0.42
CA LEU A 67 -6.40 -6.62 1.83
C LEU A 67 -7.65 -6.96 2.65
N ARG A 68 -7.43 -7.57 3.82
CA ARG A 68 -8.48 -7.98 4.75
C ARG A 68 -8.50 -7.14 6.04
N PRO A 69 -9.68 -6.79 6.58
CA PRO A 69 -9.82 -6.18 7.89
C PRO A 69 -9.28 -7.09 9.00
N GLY A 70 -8.74 -6.48 10.05
CA GLY A 70 -8.32 -7.20 11.26
C GLY A 70 -7.06 -8.06 11.11
N VAL A 71 -6.43 -8.11 9.93
CA VAL A 71 -5.11 -8.75 9.76
C VAL A 71 -4.04 -7.77 10.26
N PRO A 72 -3.25 -8.12 11.31
CA PRO A 72 -2.29 -7.23 11.94
C PRO A 72 -0.98 -7.12 11.14
N ARG A 73 -1.08 -6.95 9.81
CA ARG A 73 0.08 -6.79 8.94
C ARG A 73 -0.01 -5.48 8.16
N SER A 74 0.79 -4.54 8.65
CA SER A 74 0.88 -3.17 8.16
C SER A 74 1.84 -3.08 6.98
N GLY A 75 1.45 -2.34 5.96
CA GLY A 75 2.20 -2.26 4.70
C GLY A 75 1.49 -1.35 3.71
N VAL A 76 2.26 -0.90 2.73
CA VAL A 76 1.82 0.04 1.70
C VAL A 76 1.91 -0.60 0.34
N PHE A 77 0.86 -0.41 -0.46
CA PHE A 77 0.74 -0.98 -1.79
C PHE A 77 0.32 0.09 -2.77
N ILE A 78 0.81 0.00 -4.00
CA ILE A 78 0.52 0.89 -5.11
C ILE A 78 -0.09 0.05 -6.22
N ILE A 79 -1.18 0.53 -6.78
CA ILE A 79 -1.84 -0.10 -7.92
C ILE A 79 -1.02 0.24 -9.17
N GLN A 80 -0.45 -0.77 -9.81
CA GLN A 80 0.29 -0.61 -11.06
C GLN A 80 -0.66 -0.65 -12.26
N THR A 81 -1.62 -1.59 -12.26
CA THR A 81 -2.60 -1.79 -13.32
C THR A 81 -3.93 -2.26 -12.74
N GLY A 82 -5.02 -2.04 -13.48
CA GLY A 82 -6.37 -2.41 -13.05
C GLY A 82 -6.93 -1.45 -12.00
N SER A 83 -7.84 -1.96 -11.17
CA SER A 83 -8.54 -1.19 -10.14
C SER A 83 -9.03 -2.08 -9.01
N VAL A 84 -9.21 -1.48 -7.84
CA VAL A 84 -9.65 -2.16 -6.62
C VAL A 84 -10.80 -1.38 -5.97
N ASP A 85 -11.73 -2.10 -5.37
CA ASP A 85 -12.82 -1.54 -4.59
C ASP A 85 -12.48 -1.50 -3.11
N VAL A 86 -12.76 -0.36 -2.48
CA VAL A 86 -12.76 -0.21 -1.02
C VAL A 86 -14.12 -0.67 -0.52
N VAL A 87 -14.14 -1.77 0.23
CA VAL A 87 -15.37 -2.42 0.69
C VAL A 87 -15.48 -2.27 2.21
N ARG A 88 -16.62 -1.74 2.66
CA ARG A 88 -16.95 -1.65 4.09
C ARG A 88 -18.01 -2.69 4.44
N THR A 89 -17.68 -3.57 5.38
CA THR A 89 -18.64 -4.51 5.97
C THR A 89 -19.39 -3.82 7.11
N ARG A 90 -20.72 -3.88 7.08
CA ARG A 90 -21.61 -3.34 8.12
C ARG A 90 -21.83 -4.39 9.22
N GLU A 91 -22.32 -3.94 10.38
CA GLU A 91 -22.60 -4.83 11.54
C GLU A 91 -23.58 -5.96 11.21
N ASN A 92 -24.49 -5.75 10.26
CA ASN A 92 -25.44 -6.76 9.79
C ASN A 92 -24.84 -7.77 8.80
N GLY A 93 -23.52 -7.75 8.56
CA GLY A 93 -22.82 -8.62 7.63
C GLY A 93 -22.92 -8.22 6.15
N SER A 94 -23.67 -7.18 5.79
CA SER A 94 -23.71 -6.69 4.41
C SER A 94 -22.47 -5.85 4.07
N SER A 95 -21.97 -6.01 2.84
CA SER A 95 -20.83 -5.26 2.33
C SER A 95 -21.28 -4.19 1.35
N VAL A 96 -20.66 -3.01 1.42
CA VAL A 96 -20.91 -1.89 0.49
C VAL A 96 -19.58 -1.36 -0.05
N VAL A 97 -19.51 -1.13 -1.35
CA VAL A 97 -18.40 -0.44 -1.99
C VAL A 97 -18.50 1.04 -1.61
N VAL A 98 -17.44 1.58 -1.00
CA VAL A 98 -17.36 2.98 -0.53
C VAL A 98 -16.39 3.83 -1.34
N GLY A 99 -15.60 3.20 -2.21
CA GLY A 99 -14.67 3.86 -3.12
C GLY A 99 -14.09 2.85 -4.11
N ASN A 100 -13.49 3.37 -5.18
CA ASN A 100 -12.73 2.60 -6.17
C ASN A 100 -11.40 3.33 -6.39
N LEU A 101 -10.31 2.58 -6.47
CA LEU A 101 -8.95 3.08 -6.59
C LEU A 101 -8.28 2.43 -7.81
N GLY A 102 -7.49 3.21 -8.54
CA GLY A 102 -6.85 2.84 -9.80
C GLY A 102 -5.34 3.08 -9.82
N PRO A 103 -4.71 3.01 -11.01
CA PRO A 103 -3.26 3.04 -11.13
C PRO A 103 -2.61 4.28 -10.53
N GLY A 104 -1.52 4.09 -9.78
CA GLY A 104 -0.79 5.13 -9.07
C GLY A 104 -1.32 5.43 -7.66
N GLU A 105 -2.51 4.98 -7.31
CA GLU A 105 -3.08 5.22 -5.97
C GLU A 105 -2.46 4.31 -4.90
N LEU A 106 -2.37 4.87 -3.70
CA LEU A 106 -1.73 4.27 -2.53
C LEU A 106 -2.77 3.60 -1.63
N LEU A 107 -2.43 2.41 -1.13
CA LEU A 107 -3.24 1.62 -0.22
C LEU A 107 -2.46 1.35 1.07
N GLY A 108 -3.15 1.44 2.22
CA GLY A 108 -2.59 0.99 3.49
C GLY A 108 -1.62 1.98 4.14
N GLU A 109 -1.60 3.21 3.66
CA GLU A 109 -0.78 4.32 4.13
C GLU A 109 -0.98 4.61 5.64
N PHE A 110 -2.20 4.46 6.15
CA PHE A 110 -2.50 4.63 7.57
C PHE A 110 -1.82 3.55 8.42
N SER A 111 -1.96 2.28 8.01
CA SER A 111 -1.36 1.15 8.73
C SER A 111 0.17 1.26 8.81
N LEU A 112 0.81 1.91 7.83
CA LEU A 112 2.24 2.18 7.88
C LEU A 112 2.63 3.07 9.08
N VAL A 113 1.80 4.08 9.37
CA VAL A 113 2.10 5.16 10.31
C VAL A 113 1.71 4.80 11.74
N ASP A 114 0.48 4.32 11.96
CA ASP A 114 -0.09 4.17 13.31
C ASP A 114 -0.37 2.73 13.73
N ASP A 115 -0.04 1.75 12.87
CA ASP A 115 -0.30 0.31 13.08
C ASP A 115 -1.76 -0.01 13.42
N SER A 116 -2.69 0.87 13.05
CA SER A 116 -4.11 0.69 13.35
C SER A 116 -4.71 -0.47 12.53
N PRO A 117 -5.66 -1.23 13.12
CA PRO A 117 -6.35 -2.28 12.39
C PRO A 117 -7.07 -1.71 11.17
N ARG A 118 -6.89 -2.35 10.01
CA ARG A 118 -7.61 -2.00 8.79
C ARG A 118 -9.12 -2.12 9.03
N SER A 119 -9.86 -1.04 8.76
CA SER A 119 -11.31 -0.95 8.96
C SER A 119 -12.14 -1.27 7.71
N THR A 120 -11.46 -1.48 6.57
CA THR A 120 -12.08 -1.77 5.27
C THR A 120 -11.32 -2.90 4.56
N SER A 121 -12.04 -3.66 3.75
CA SER A 121 -11.44 -4.64 2.82
C SER A 121 -11.09 -3.96 1.52
N ILE A 122 -10.05 -4.42 0.84
CA ILE A 122 -9.74 -4.05 -0.54
C ILE A 122 -9.91 -5.28 -1.41
N VAL A 123 -10.70 -5.18 -2.48
CA VAL A 123 -11.00 -6.28 -3.40
C VAL A 123 -10.65 -5.84 -4.81
N ALA A 124 -10.01 -6.70 -5.60
CA ALA A 124 -9.73 -6.41 -7.00
C ALA A 124 -11.05 -6.27 -7.77
N ALA A 125 -11.32 -5.09 -8.33
CA ALA A 125 -12.52 -4.87 -9.15
C ALA A 125 -12.34 -5.55 -10.52
N GLU A 126 -11.11 -5.57 -11.02
CA GLU A 126 -10.69 -6.24 -12.24
C GLU A 126 -9.32 -6.91 -12.07
N SER A 127 -8.79 -7.53 -13.13
CA SER A 127 -7.42 -8.05 -13.13
C SER A 127 -6.44 -6.93 -12.83
N SER A 128 -5.77 -6.99 -11.68
CA SER A 128 -5.00 -5.87 -11.13
C SER A 128 -3.61 -6.29 -10.70
N GLY A 129 -2.60 -5.52 -11.10
CA GLY A 129 -1.21 -5.68 -10.66
C GLY A 129 -0.88 -4.64 -9.61
N LEU A 130 -0.36 -5.07 -8.45
CA LEU A 130 0.07 -4.19 -7.38
C LEU A 130 1.53 -4.44 -7.02
N VAL A 131 2.20 -3.38 -6.61
CA VAL A 131 3.53 -3.43 -5.97
C VAL A 131 3.44 -2.88 -4.55
N GLY A 132 4.24 -3.36 -3.62
CA GLY A 132 4.21 -2.83 -2.26
C GLY A 132 5.31 -3.38 -1.38
N PHE A 133 5.42 -2.85 -0.17
CA PHE A 133 6.38 -3.29 0.83
C PHE A 133 5.71 -3.26 2.21
N PHE A 134 6.19 -4.13 3.09
CA PHE A 134 5.65 -4.23 4.44
C PHE A 134 6.36 -3.28 5.40
N ARG A 135 5.66 -2.91 6.46
CA ARG A 135 6.18 -2.00 7.50
C ARG A 135 7.50 -2.51 8.11
N PRO A 136 7.67 -3.81 8.45
CA PRO A 136 8.94 -4.31 8.99
C PRO A 136 10.11 -4.07 8.03
N ASP A 137 9.96 -4.39 6.74
CA ASP A 137 11.03 -4.19 5.75
C ASP A 137 11.37 -2.72 5.56
N LEU A 138 10.36 -1.83 5.62
CA LEU A 138 10.59 -0.39 5.62
C LEU A 138 11.34 0.07 6.89
N MET A 139 11.01 -0.46 8.07
CA MET A 139 11.70 -0.09 9.31
C MET A 139 13.18 -0.52 9.26
N ASP A 140 13.46 -1.71 8.73
CA ASP A 140 14.83 -2.18 8.50
C ASP A 140 15.57 -1.29 7.48
N LEU A 141 14.88 -0.87 6.42
CA LEU A 141 15.43 0.07 5.44
C LEU A 141 15.75 1.43 6.09
N VAL A 142 14.89 1.94 6.97
CA VAL A 142 15.11 3.21 7.67
C VAL A 142 16.32 3.15 8.59
N GLN A 143 16.58 1.99 9.20
CA GLN A 143 17.78 1.79 10.03
C GLN A 143 19.06 1.69 9.20
N THR A 144 18.98 1.05 8.03
CA THR A 144 20.16 0.78 7.19
C THR A 144 20.47 1.90 6.19
N ASP A 145 19.45 2.65 5.78
CA ASP A 145 19.51 3.80 4.88
C ASP A 145 18.49 4.88 5.31
N PRO A 146 18.85 5.71 6.31
CA PRO A 146 17.95 6.74 6.82
C PRO A 146 17.52 7.78 5.78
N GLN A 147 18.35 8.04 4.77
CA GLN A 147 18.06 9.03 3.72
C GLN A 147 16.96 8.51 2.80
N LEU A 148 17.07 7.26 2.36
CA LEU A 148 16.03 6.60 1.57
C LEU A 148 14.73 6.45 2.37
N GLY A 149 14.83 5.99 3.63
CA GLY A 149 13.69 5.90 4.53
C GLY A 149 12.96 7.24 4.69
N PHE A 150 13.69 8.34 4.89
CA PHE A 150 13.12 9.69 4.96
C PHE A 150 12.38 10.08 3.68
N LYS A 151 12.96 9.83 2.50
CA LYS A 151 12.30 10.15 1.21
C LYS A 151 10.97 9.40 1.05
N ILE A 152 10.93 8.12 1.42
CA ILE A 152 9.71 7.31 1.36
C ILE A 152 8.65 7.87 2.31
N PHE A 153 9.01 8.10 3.59
CA PHE A 153 8.08 8.67 4.56
C PHE A 153 7.62 10.07 4.21
N TYR A 154 8.51 10.91 3.67
CA TYR A 154 8.17 12.25 3.22
C TYR A 154 7.12 12.19 2.09
N ARG A 155 7.28 11.25 1.14
CA ARG A 155 6.28 11.06 0.09
C ARG A 155 4.93 10.57 0.62
N VAL A 156 4.94 9.56 1.48
CA VAL A 156 3.70 9.06 2.11
C VAL A 156 3.00 10.18 2.87
N SER A 157 3.76 11.03 3.57
CA SER A 157 3.24 12.21 4.29
C SER A 157 2.60 13.24 3.34
N GLN A 158 3.19 13.47 2.17
CA GLN A 158 2.59 14.34 1.14
C GLN A 158 1.27 13.78 0.62
N ILE A 159 1.20 12.46 0.37
CA ILE A 159 -0.01 11.78 -0.11
C ILE A 159 -1.12 11.86 0.95
N LEU A 160 -0.82 11.50 2.20
CA LEU A 160 -1.74 11.63 3.33
C LEU A 160 -2.28 13.05 3.48
N THR A 161 -1.42 14.05 3.29
CA THR A 161 -1.83 15.46 3.33
C THR A 161 -2.78 15.81 2.18
N SER A 162 -2.59 15.25 0.97
CA SER A 162 -3.51 15.43 -0.15
C SER A 162 -4.88 14.81 0.14
N HIS A 163 -4.90 13.54 0.57
CA HIS A 163 -6.12 12.83 0.93
C HIS A 163 -6.92 13.59 2.01
N LEU A 164 -6.23 14.05 3.07
CA LEU A 164 -6.88 14.81 4.13
C LEU A 164 -7.50 16.13 3.62
N ARG A 165 -6.83 16.84 2.71
CA ARG A 165 -7.39 18.06 2.12
C ARG A 165 -8.64 17.76 1.30
N GLU A 166 -8.62 16.71 0.50
CA GLU A 166 -9.76 16.29 -0.32
C GLU A 166 -10.96 15.87 0.53
N ASP A 167 -10.71 15.12 1.61
CA ASP A 167 -11.74 14.70 2.56
C ASP A 167 -12.34 15.90 3.30
N ILE A 168 -11.52 16.86 3.74
CA ILE A 168 -11.99 18.10 4.36
C ILE A 168 -12.89 18.88 3.40
N GLU A 169 -12.51 19.00 2.13
CA GLU A 169 -13.32 19.69 1.10
C GLU A 169 -14.62 18.93 0.80
N ARG A 170 -14.59 17.59 0.79
CA ARG A 170 -15.79 16.76 0.65
C ARG A 170 -16.76 17.00 1.81
N LEU A 171 -16.27 17.00 3.05
CA LEU A 171 -17.07 17.27 4.24
C LEU A 171 -17.66 18.68 4.24
N ARG A 172 -16.89 19.69 3.82
CA ARG A 172 -17.37 21.07 3.66
C ARG A 172 -18.53 21.16 2.67
N ARG A 173 -18.42 20.49 1.51
CA ARG A 173 -19.49 20.42 0.51
C ARG A 173 -20.77 19.79 1.05
N VAL A 174 -20.67 18.64 1.73
CA VAL A 174 -21.83 17.96 2.33
C VAL A 174 -22.49 18.84 3.39
N ARG A 175 -21.69 19.47 4.26
CA ARG A 175 -22.20 20.38 5.31
C ARG A 175 -22.89 21.61 4.73
N ALA A 176 -22.37 22.18 3.64
CA ALA A 176 -23.00 23.31 2.96
C ALA A 176 -24.37 22.91 2.37
N ALA A 177 -24.45 21.73 1.72
CA ALA A 177 -25.69 21.21 1.16
C ALA A 177 -26.77 20.98 2.25
N LEU A 178 -26.38 20.45 3.41
CA LEU A 178 -27.31 20.23 4.54
C LEU A 178 -27.78 21.51 5.25
N ARG A 179 -27.07 22.63 5.08
CA ARG A 179 -27.42 23.94 5.66
C ARG A 179 -28.26 24.81 4.72
N GLY A 180 -28.31 24.46 3.44
CA GLY A 180 -29.10 25.15 2.41
C GLY A 180 -30.51 24.58 2.21
N VAL A 181 -30.96 23.69 3.10
CA VAL A 181 -32.32 23.12 3.21
C VAL A 181 -32.89 23.54 4.56
#